data_AF-A0A955ABM2-F1
#
_entry.id   AF-A0A955ABM2-F1
#
_cell.length_a   1.000
_cell.length_b   1.000
_cell.length_c   1.000
_cell.angle_alpha   90.00
_cell.angle_beta   90.00
_cell.angle_gamma   90.00
#
_symmetry.space_group_name_H-M   'P 1'
#
loop_
_entity.id
_entity.type
_entity.pdbx_description
1 polymer ?
#
loop_
_entity_poly.entity_id
_entity_poly.type
_entity_poly.pdbx_seq_one_letter_code
_entity_poly.pdbx_strand_id
1 'polypeptide(L)'
;MKGLPFVLLFTAMTFVAWGAYGPTLHHGANALQHDSLRAFVGVGLAYFLIAVIIPFVILKRSGEVGRWTITGAIYSLVAGAVGAIGALGILLALGYGGQPVYVMPLVFGFAPVVNTLVTAFLSRTFNQIRPIFIAGVVAAALGAVGVLVYKPTPTKALPTAASAQIVHAQTDVHVVRFATTQSSESTATGADEAGKLGESPES
;
A
#
# COMPACT_ATOMS: atom_id res chain seq x y z
N MET A 1 31.34 -6.39 20.23
CA MET A 1 30.17 -6.46 19.33
C MET A 1 30.21 -5.30 18.32
N LYS A 2 31.03 -5.36 17.27
CA LYS A 2 31.20 -4.22 16.34
C LYS A 2 30.02 -4.01 15.38
N GLY A 3 29.16 -5.02 15.19
CA GLY A 3 27.95 -4.94 14.35
C GLY A 3 26.69 -4.45 15.05
N LEU A 4 26.68 -4.39 16.39
CA LEU A 4 25.51 -3.96 17.17
C LEU A 4 24.94 -2.59 16.74
N PRO A 5 25.74 -1.53 16.51
CA PRO A 5 25.19 -0.24 16.09
C PRO A 5 24.50 -0.32 14.71
N PHE A 6 25.03 -1.11 13.77
CA PHE A 6 24.41 -1.31 12.46
C PHE A 6 23.08 -2.08 12.57
N VAL A 7 23.04 -3.13 13.40
CA VAL A 7 21.80 -3.87 13.65
C VAL A 7 20.72 -2.93 14.20
N LEU A 8 21.05 -2.14 15.22
CA LEU A 8 20.10 -1.18 15.80
C LEU A 8 19.67 -0.12 14.79
N LEU A 9 20.57 0.36 13.92
CA LEU A 9 20.26 1.32 12.88
C LEU A 9 19.26 0.76 11.86
N PHE A 10 19.48 -0.45 11.34
CA PHE A 10 18.57 -1.06 10.37
C PHE A 10 17.23 -1.46 11.00
N THR A 11 17.25 -1.95 12.25
CA THR A 11 16.02 -2.16 13.02
C THR A 11 15.27 -0.86 13.23
N ALA A 12 15.98 0.26 13.46
CA ALA A 12 15.37 1.57 13.61
C ALA A 12 14.69 2.07 12.35
N MET A 13 15.39 1.99 11.23
CA MET A 13 14.80 2.27 9.92
C MET A 13 13.55 1.43 9.66
N THR A 14 13.58 0.15 10.06
CA THR A 14 12.44 -0.77 9.88
C THR A 14 11.22 -0.31 10.68
N PHE A 15 11.36 -0.04 11.99
CA PHE A 15 10.20 0.38 12.77
C PHE A 15 9.66 1.76 12.36
N VAL A 16 10.52 2.66 11.87
CA VAL A 16 10.08 3.97 11.34
C VAL A 16 9.26 3.78 10.07
N ALA A 17 9.78 2.98 9.11
CA ALA A 17 9.09 2.72 7.85
C ALA A 17 7.74 2.01 8.07
N TRP A 18 7.70 0.98 8.93
CA TRP A 18 6.48 0.26 9.27
C TRP A 18 5.51 1.08 10.14
N GLY A 19 6.01 1.98 10.99
CA GLY A 19 5.16 2.90 11.74
C GLY A 19 4.47 3.93 10.84
N ALA A 20 5.20 4.46 9.85
CA ALA A 20 4.65 5.39 8.85
C ALA A 20 3.72 4.70 7.82
N TYR A 21 3.88 3.38 7.63
CA TYR A 21 3.10 2.60 6.68
C TYR A 21 1.58 2.66 6.96
N GLY A 22 1.15 2.48 8.21
CA GLY A 22 -0.28 2.44 8.55
C GLY A 22 -1.04 3.72 8.15
N PRO A 23 -0.60 4.92 8.58
CA PRO A 23 -1.23 6.18 8.19
C PRO A 23 -1.15 6.47 6.68
N THR A 24 -0.01 6.24 6.05
CA THR A 24 0.19 6.52 4.61
C THR A 24 -0.68 5.62 3.74
N LEU A 25 -0.82 4.35 4.12
CA LEU A 25 -1.67 3.38 3.44
C LEU A 25 -3.15 3.66 3.66
N HIS A 26 -3.56 4.07 4.87
CA HIS A 26 -4.94 4.51 5.11
C HIS A 26 -5.28 5.75 4.27
N HIS A 27 -4.36 6.70 4.17
CA HIS A 27 -4.54 7.87 3.30
C HIS A 27 -4.61 7.49 1.82
N GLY A 28 -3.75 6.58 1.36
CA GLY A 28 -3.78 6.05 0.00
C GLY A 28 -5.09 5.31 -0.31
N ALA A 29 -5.57 4.44 0.58
CA ALA A 29 -6.83 3.73 0.42
C ALA A 29 -8.04 4.69 0.37
N ASN A 30 -8.03 5.75 1.21
CA ASN A 30 -9.08 6.77 1.21
C ASN A 30 -9.05 7.61 -0.09
N ALA A 31 -7.86 7.97 -0.58
CA ALA A 31 -7.70 8.69 -1.84
C ALA A 31 -8.21 7.88 -3.05
N LEU A 32 -8.16 6.55 -2.96
CA LEU A 32 -8.69 5.62 -3.97
C LEU A 32 -10.16 5.23 -3.73
N GLN A 33 -10.95 6.03 -3.01
CA GLN A 33 -12.39 5.78 -2.76
C GLN A 33 -12.66 4.44 -2.04
N HIS A 34 -11.83 4.09 -1.05
CA HIS A 34 -11.94 2.87 -0.25
C HIS A 34 -11.70 1.56 -1.04
N ASP A 35 -11.12 1.66 -2.24
CA ASP A 35 -10.71 0.47 -3.01
C ASP A 35 -9.34 -0.05 -2.51
N SER A 36 -9.40 -0.81 -1.42
CA SER A 36 -8.23 -1.45 -0.82
C SER A 36 -7.44 -2.32 -1.80
N LEU A 37 -8.10 -2.98 -2.76
CA LEU A 37 -7.40 -3.87 -3.69
C LEU A 37 -6.50 -3.09 -4.66
N ARG A 38 -6.96 -1.94 -5.16
CA ARG A 38 -6.14 -1.06 -6.00
C ARG A 38 -4.97 -0.45 -5.23
N ALA A 39 -5.19 -0.07 -3.97
CA ALA A 39 -4.11 0.38 -3.10
C ALA A 39 -3.06 -0.74 -2.89
N PHE A 40 -3.48 -2.02 -2.83
CA PHE A 40 -2.56 -3.16 -2.71
C PHE A 40 -1.67 -3.30 -3.95
N VAL A 41 -2.23 -3.09 -5.14
CA VAL A 41 -1.45 -3.15 -6.39
C VAL A 41 -0.34 -2.11 -6.36
N GLY A 42 -0.60 -0.90 -5.86
CA GLY A 42 0.42 0.12 -5.65
C GLY A 42 1.53 -0.32 -4.69
N VAL A 43 1.15 -0.92 -3.55
CA VAL A 43 2.11 -1.49 -2.59
C VAL A 43 2.92 -2.64 -3.21
N GLY A 44 2.27 -3.52 -3.96
CA GLY A 44 2.90 -4.64 -4.65
C GLY A 44 3.91 -4.18 -5.70
N LEU A 45 3.59 -3.14 -6.47
CA LEU A 45 4.53 -2.55 -7.43
C LEU A 45 5.74 -1.95 -6.72
N ALA A 46 5.54 -1.22 -5.62
CA ALA A 46 6.65 -0.68 -4.83
C ALA A 46 7.53 -1.80 -4.25
N TYR A 47 6.93 -2.89 -3.76
CA TYR A 47 7.65 -4.06 -3.27
C TYR A 47 8.44 -4.75 -4.38
N PHE A 48 7.90 -4.86 -5.60
CA PHE A 48 8.64 -5.40 -6.72
C PHE A 48 9.87 -4.54 -7.05
N LEU A 49 9.70 -3.21 -7.15
CA LEU A 49 10.80 -2.31 -7.45
C LEU A 49 11.89 -2.37 -6.37
N ILE A 50 11.51 -2.31 -5.09
CA ILE A 50 12.46 -2.25 -3.98
C ILE A 50 13.06 -3.63 -3.69
N ALA A 51 12.26 -4.69 -3.62
CA ALA A 51 12.71 -6.02 -3.22
C ALA A 51 13.37 -6.82 -4.36
N VAL A 52 13.16 -6.44 -5.63
CA VAL A 52 13.79 -7.12 -6.78
C VAL A 52 14.91 -6.26 -7.37
N ILE A 53 14.62 -5.01 -7.75
CA ILE A 53 15.59 -4.20 -8.51
C ILE A 53 16.78 -3.80 -7.63
N ILE A 54 16.56 -3.34 -6.40
CA ILE A 54 17.65 -2.86 -5.54
C ILE A 54 18.63 -4.00 -5.20
N PRO A 55 18.20 -5.18 -4.68
CA PRO A 55 19.11 -6.30 -4.45
C PRO A 55 19.82 -6.75 -5.72
N PHE A 56 19.13 -6.78 -6.87
CA PHE A 56 19.74 -7.18 -8.14
C PHE A 56 20.86 -6.23 -8.58
N VAL A 57 20.65 -4.91 -8.45
CA VAL A 57 21.69 -3.91 -8.75
C VAL A 57 22.88 -4.04 -7.80
N ILE A 58 22.63 -4.29 -6.51
CA ILE A 58 23.69 -4.50 -5.50
C ILE A 58 24.48 -5.77 -5.84
N LEU A 59 23.83 -6.91 -6.07
CA LEU A 59 24.48 -8.16 -6.44
C LEU A 59 25.34 -8.00 -7.70
N LYS A 60 24.82 -7.30 -8.72
CA LYS A 60 25.55 -7.03 -9.96
C LYS A 60 26.81 -6.18 -9.73
N ARG A 61 26.77 -5.23 -8.79
CA ARG A 61 27.93 -4.39 -8.45
C ARG A 61 28.92 -5.08 -7.52
N SER A 62 28.46 -5.93 -6.62
CA SER A 62 29.29 -6.60 -5.62
C SER A 62 30.03 -7.84 -6.17
N GLY A 63 29.65 -8.35 -7.34
CA GLY A 63 30.31 -9.52 -7.97
C GLY A 63 30.22 -10.81 -7.14
N GLU A 64 29.29 -10.86 -6.19
CA GLU A 64 29.16 -11.95 -5.24
C GLU A 64 28.57 -13.18 -5.94
N VAL A 65 29.39 -14.23 -6.10
CA VAL A 65 28.93 -15.57 -6.50
C VAL A 65 28.31 -16.26 -5.29
N GLY A 66 27.22 -15.69 -4.78
CA GLY A 66 26.42 -16.29 -3.72
C GLY A 66 25.98 -17.69 -4.13
N ARG A 67 26.15 -18.68 -3.24
CA ARG A 67 25.77 -20.07 -3.51
C ARG A 67 24.25 -20.17 -3.45
N TRP A 68 23.60 -20.11 -4.61
CA TRP A 68 22.16 -20.29 -4.71
C TRP A 68 21.79 -21.71 -4.32
N THR A 69 21.14 -21.86 -3.17
CA THR A 69 20.60 -23.15 -2.72
C THR A 69 19.09 -23.17 -2.98
N ILE A 70 18.60 -24.28 -3.54
CA ILE A 70 17.16 -24.47 -3.80
C ILE A 70 16.37 -24.35 -2.49
N THR A 71 16.89 -24.94 -1.41
CA THR A 71 16.29 -24.85 -0.07
C THR A 71 16.19 -23.40 0.41
N GLY A 72 17.25 -22.60 0.30
CA GLY A 72 17.22 -21.19 0.69
C GLY A 72 16.26 -20.37 -0.16
N ALA A 73 16.17 -20.66 -1.46
CA ALA A 73 15.23 -20.00 -2.37
C ALA A 73 13.77 -20.30 -1.99
N ILE A 74 13.44 -21.56 -1.67
CA ILE A 74 12.08 -21.96 -1.25
C ILE A 74 11.71 -21.28 0.07
N TYR A 75 12.59 -21.31 1.09
CA TYR A 75 12.31 -20.64 2.36
C TYR A 75 12.14 -19.13 2.19
N SER A 76 12.94 -18.50 1.31
CA SER A 76 12.81 -17.08 1.01
C SER A 76 11.50 -16.75 0.30
N LEU A 77 11.07 -17.61 -0.64
CA LEU A 77 9.80 -17.45 -1.34
C LEU A 77 8.60 -17.60 -0.40
N VAL A 78 8.62 -18.62 0.46
CA VAL A 78 7.58 -18.83 1.47
C VAL A 78 7.54 -17.67 2.46
N ALA A 79 8.70 -17.19 2.93
CA ALA A 79 8.77 -16.02 3.81
C ALA A 79 8.19 -14.77 3.14
N GLY A 80 8.49 -14.53 1.85
CA GLY A 80 7.91 -13.44 1.07
C GLY A 80 6.39 -13.57 0.91
N ALA A 81 5.90 -14.76 0.61
CA ALA A 81 4.46 -15.03 0.47
C ALA A 81 3.70 -14.78 1.78
N VAL A 82 4.22 -15.26 2.92
CA VAL A 82 3.63 -15.01 4.24
C VAL A 82 3.61 -13.51 4.56
N GLY A 83 4.68 -12.79 4.25
CA GLY A 83 4.73 -11.32 4.42
C GLY A 83 3.71 -10.58 3.56
N ALA A 84 3.55 -10.96 2.29
CA ALA A 84 2.58 -10.37 1.38
C ALA A 84 1.12 -10.62 1.83
N ILE A 85 0.83 -11.82 2.32
CA ILE A 85 -0.49 -12.16 2.90
C ILE A 85 -0.75 -11.31 4.15
N GLY A 86 0.26 -11.10 5.01
CA GLY A 86 0.14 -10.22 6.17
C GLY A 86 -0.16 -8.77 5.79
N ALA A 87 0.54 -8.23 4.78
CA ALA A 87 0.29 -6.88 4.28
C ALA A 87 -1.11 -6.73 3.65
N LEU A 88 -1.57 -7.73 2.91
CA LEU A 88 -2.94 -7.81 2.38
C LEU A 88 -3.97 -7.80 3.53
N GLY A 89 -3.73 -8.56 4.60
CA GLY A 89 -4.61 -8.61 5.77
C GLY A 89 -4.76 -7.24 6.45
N ILE A 90 -3.67 -6.48 6.60
CA ILE A 90 -3.71 -5.11 7.14
C ILE A 90 -4.57 -4.20 6.26
N LEU A 91 -4.37 -4.27 4.95
CA LEU A 91 -5.06 -3.41 4.00
C LEU A 91 -6.56 -3.72 3.91
N LEU A 92 -6.93 -5.00 3.98
CA LEU A 92 -8.32 -5.42 4.09
C LEU A 92 -8.94 -4.94 5.41
N ALA A 93 -8.23 -5.09 6.53
CA ALA A 93 -8.71 -4.60 7.82
C ALA A 93 -8.98 -3.09 7.80
N LEU A 94 -8.15 -2.30 7.14
CA LEU A 94 -8.36 -0.86 6.95
C LEU A 94 -9.50 -0.56 5.95
N GLY A 95 -9.64 -1.38 4.90
CA GLY A 95 -10.73 -1.30 3.91
C GLY A 95 -12.11 -1.55 4.50
N TYR A 96 -12.23 -2.49 5.44
CA TYR A 96 -13.46 -2.77 6.19
C TYR A 96 -13.74 -1.74 7.31
N GLY A 97 -13.03 -0.61 7.34
CA GLY A 97 -13.26 0.48 8.30
C GLY A 97 -12.37 0.46 9.54
N GLY A 98 -11.40 -0.46 9.60
CA GLY A 98 -10.37 -0.44 10.63
C GLY A 98 -9.56 0.86 10.56
N GLN A 99 -9.29 1.45 11.73
CA GLN A 99 -8.42 2.63 11.81
C GLN A 99 -6.98 2.19 12.10
N PRO A 100 -5.96 2.83 11.53
CA PRO A 100 -4.55 2.51 11.80
C PRO A 100 -4.20 2.51 13.28
N VAL A 101 -4.89 3.35 14.08
CA VAL A 101 -4.73 3.43 15.53
C VAL A 101 -5.07 2.11 16.26
N TYR A 102 -5.89 1.23 15.67
CA TYR A 102 -6.18 -0.10 16.22
C TYR A 102 -5.35 -1.19 15.53
N VAL A 103 -5.34 -1.17 14.20
CA VAL A 103 -4.77 -2.27 13.41
C VAL A 103 -3.26 -2.35 13.62
N MET A 104 -2.55 -1.21 13.67
CA MET A 104 -1.09 -1.22 13.80
C MET A 104 -0.63 -1.72 15.18
N PRO A 105 -1.12 -1.20 16.32
CA PRO A 105 -0.69 -1.71 17.63
C PRO A 105 -1.08 -3.17 17.87
N LEU A 106 -2.21 -3.63 17.33
CA LEU A 106 -2.60 -5.03 17.41
C LEU A 106 -1.63 -5.93 16.65
N VAL A 107 -1.37 -5.64 15.37
CA VAL A 107 -0.48 -6.48 14.56
C VAL A 107 0.94 -6.49 15.13
N PHE A 108 1.49 -5.32 15.46
CA PHE A 108 2.85 -5.23 15.99
C PHE A 108 2.98 -5.67 17.45
N GLY A 109 1.91 -5.57 18.25
CA GLY A 109 1.88 -6.08 19.62
C GLY A 109 1.81 -7.61 19.70
N PHE A 110 1.06 -8.24 18.79
CA PHE A 110 0.91 -9.70 18.75
C PHE A 110 1.98 -10.40 17.89
N ALA A 111 2.63 -9.72 16.94
CA ALA A 111 3.67 -10.31 16.11
C ALA A 111 4.80 -11.03 16.90
N PRO A 112 5.33 -10.47 18.01
CA PRO A 112 6.31 -11.16 18.84
C PRO A 112 5.80 -12.48 19.43
N VAL A 113 4.51 -12.54 19.80
CA VAL A 113 3.86 -13.77 20.31
C VAL A 113 3.92 -14.86 19.24
N VAL A 114 3.41 -14.54 18.05
CA VAL A 114 3.29 -15.50 16.94
C VAL A 114 4.68 -15.96 16.48
N ASN A 115 5.63 -15.03 16.34
CA ASN A 115 7.01 -15.37 15.97
C ASN A 115 7.61 -16.39 16.94
N THR A 116 7.35 -16.22 18.24
CA THR A 116 7.86 -17.13 19.27
C THR A 116 7.22 -18.50 19.17
N LEU A 117 5.90 -18.56 19.01
CA LEU A 117 5.18 -19.82 18.86
C LEU A 117 5.64 -20.59 17.63
N VAL A 118 5.80 -19.91 16.49
CA VAL A 118 6.30 -20.50 15.25
C VAL A 118 7.75 -20.97 15.42
N THR A 119 8.60 -20.18 16.06
CA THR A 119 10.00 -20.57 16.33
C THR A 119 10.07 -21.77 17.28
N ALA A 120 9.30 -21.75 18.37
CA ALA A 120 9.26 -22.85 19.33
C ALA A 120 8.74 -24.15 18.70
N PHE A 121 7.75 -24.04 17.82
CA PHE A 121 7.21 -25.16 17.05
C PHE A 121 8.24 -25.73 16.08
N LEU A 122 8.87 -24.87 15.27
CA LEU A 122 9.83 -25.30 14.25
C LEU A 122 11.12 -25.86 14.87
N SER A 123 11.59 -25.28 15.97
CA SER A 123 12.78 -25.74 16.69
C SER A 123 12.49 -26.80 17.77
N ARG A 124 11.23 -27.21 17.96
CA ARG A 124 10.77 -28.09 19.06
C ARG A 124 11.27 -27.68 20.45
N THR A 125 11.48 -26.39 20.66
CA THR A 125 12.17 -25.85 21.85
C THR A 125 11.19 -25.23 22.85
N PHE A 126 10.00 -25.80 23.00
CA PHE A 126 8.97 -25.29 23.91
C PHE A 126 9.45 -25.16 25.37
N ASN A 127 10.37 -26.03 25.81
CA ASN A 127 10.92 -26.00 27.17
C ASN A 127 12.00 -24.93 27.41
N GLN A 128 12.52 -24.24 26.38
CA GLN A 128 13.48 -23.15 26.58
C GLN A 128 12.84 -21.75 26.53
N ILE A 129 11.51 -21.67 26.41
CA ILE A 129 10.81 -20.39 26.48
C ILE A 129 10.96 -19.84 27.90
N ARG A 130 11.85 -18.86 28.07
CA ARG A 130 12.13 -18.26 29.37
C ARG A 130 10.90 -17.49 29.87
N PRO A 131 10.55 -17.58 31.17
CA PRO A 131 9.39 -16.87 31.72
C PRO A 131 9.45 -15.35 31.50
N ILE A 132 10.64 -14.76 31.50
CA ILE A 132 10.84 -13.32 31.24
C ILE A 132 10.46 -12.90 29.82
N PHE A 133 10.63 -13.80 28.84
CA PHE A 133 10.23 -13.55 27.46
C PHE A 133 8.69 -13.52 27.34
N ILE A 134 8.02 -14.48 28.00
CA ILE A 134 6.55 -14.51 28.09
C ILE A 134 6.04 -13.24 28.77
N ALA A 135 6.70 -12.80 29.85
CA ALA A 135 6.34 -11.54 30.52
C ALA A 135 6.47 -10.33 29.58
N GLY A 136 7.52 -10.26 28.75
CA GLY A 136 7.67 -9.22 27.73
C GLY A 136 6.58 -9.26 26.66
N VAL A 137 6.18 -10.46 26.23
CA VAL A 137 5.05 -10.66 25.30
C VAL A 137 3.72 -10.22 25.91
N VAL A 138 3.46 -10.60 27.17
CA VAL A 138 2.26 -10.16 27.91
C VAL A 138 2.27 -8.65 28.10
N ALA A 139 3.42 -8.05 28.43
CA ALA A 139 3.56 -6.60 28.55
C ALA A 139 3.31 -5.89 27.22
N ALA A 140 3.77 -6.44 26.08
CA ALA A 140 3.48 -5.91 24.75
C ALA A 140 1.98 -6.01 24.41
N ALA A 141 1.35 -7.13 24.73
CA ALA A 141 -0.10 -7.31 24.55
C ALA A 141 -0.90 -6.34 25.42
N LEU A 142 -0.52 -6.15 26.68
CA LEU A 142 -1.12 -5.18 27.59
C LEU A 142 -0.89 -3.75 27.11
N GLY A 143 0.29 -3.44 26.58
CA GLY A 143 0.60 -2.15 25.95
C GLY A 143 -0.28 -1.89 24.74
N ALA A 144 -0.48 -2.89 23.87
CA ALA A 144 -1.41 -2.80 22.76
C ALA A 144 -2.83 -2.53 23.27
N VAL A 145 -3.33 -3.29 24.24
CA VAL A 145 -4.65 -3.06 24.88
C VAL A 145 -4.75 -1.64 25.45
N GLY A 146 -3.72 -1.15 26.13
CA GLY A 146 -3.64 0.22 26.65
C GLY A 146 -3.82 1.26 25.56
N VAL A 147 -3.19 1.09 24.40
CA VAL A 147 -3.37 2.00 23.24
C VAL A 147 -4.81 1.97 22.71
N LEU A 148 -5.47 0.82 22.73
CA LEU A 148 -6.87 0.70 22.27
C LEU A 148 -7.84 1.34 23.27
N VAL A 149 -7.56 1.24 24.58
CA VAL A 149 -8.40 1.74 25.67
C VAL A 149 -8.23 3.25 25.87
N TYR A 150 -6.99 3.76 25.90
CA TYR A 150 -6.67 5.16 26.21
C TYR A 150 -6.48 6.04 24.97
N LYS A 151 -7.13 5.68 23.85
CA LYS A 151 -7.09 6.50 22.64
C LYS A 151 -7.63 7.92 22.90
N PRO A 152 -6.99 8.97 22.36
CA PRO A 152 -7.59 10.30 22.33
C PRO A 152 -8.82 10.25 21.41
N THR A 153 -10.00 10.55 21.94
CA THR A 153 -11.18 10.82 21.10
C THR A 153 -10.88 12.09 20.31
N PRO A 154 -10.97 12.10 18.97
CA PRO A 154 -10.83 13.34 18.22
C PRO A 154 -11.94 14.27 18.67
N THR A 155 -11.59 15.38 19.30
CA THR A 155 -12.50 16.54 19.38
C THR A 155 -12.89 16.83 17.95
N LYS A 156 -14.19 16.78 17.67
CA LYS A 156 -14.79 17.04 16.36
C LYS A 156 -14.19 18.31 15.76
N ALA A 157 -13.17 18.17 14.92
CA ALA A 157 -12.65 19.29 14.16
C ALA A 157 -13.77 19.71 13.21
N LEU A 158 -14.20 20.98 13.32
CA LEU A 158 -15.14 21.56 12.38
C LEU A 158 -14.67 21.30 10.94
N PRO A 159 -15.58 21.02 10.00
CA PRO A 159 -15.21 20.67 8.64
C PRO A 159 -14.43 21.83 8.01
N THR A 160 -13.12 21.66 7.89
CA THR A 160 -12.28 22.54 7.10
C THR A 160 -12.51 22.16 5.64
N ALA A 161 -13.52 22.80 5.04
CA ALA A 161 -13.72 22.86 3.61
C ALA A 161 -12.54 23.59 2.96
N ALA A 162 -11.39 22.93 2.82
CA ALA A 162 -10.23 23.48 2.11
C ALA A 162 -9.28 22.39 1.62
N SER A 163 -9.81 21.31 1.02
CA SER A 163 -9.00 20.38 0.21
C SER A 163 -9.72 19.81 -1.01
N ALA A 164 -10.97 20.24 -1.28
CA ALA A 164 -11.73 19.82 -2.45
C ALA A 164 -11.53 20.71 -3.70
N GLN A 165 -10.81 21.84 -3.60
CA GLN A 165 -10.77 22.82 -4.70
C GLN A 165 -9.59 22.69 -5.68
N ILE A 166 -8.62 21.80 -5.47
CA ILE A 166 -7.52 21.64 -6.44
C ILE A 166 -7.87 20.65 -7.57
N VAL A 167 -8.91 19.81 -7.41
CA VAL A 167 -9.28 18.81 -8.43
C VAL A 167 -10.29 19.34 -9.47
N HIS A 168 -11.09 20.37 -9.17
CA HIS A 168 -12.05 20.91 -10.14
C HIS A 168 -11.48 21.94 -11.12
N ALA A 169 -10.30 22.53 -10.88
CA ALA A 169 -9.73 23.51 -11.80
C ALA A 169 -9.00 22.91 -13.02
N GLN A 170 -8.70 21.60 -13.01
CA GLN A 170 -7.87 20.98 -14.05
C GLN A 170 -8.66 20.10 -15.04
N THR A 171 -9.93 19.80 -14.77
CA THR A 171 -10.78 19.02 -15.68
C THR A 171 -11.37 19.88 -16.81
N ASP A 172 -11.60 21.19 -16.60
CA ASP A 172 -12.22 22.05 -17.61
C ASP A 172 -11.25 22.50 -18.72
N VAL A 173 -9.94 22.56 -18.47
CA VAL A 173 -8.97 23.04 -19.47
C VAL A 173 -8.68 21.98 -20.54
N HIS A 174 -8.83 20.68 -20.22
CA HIS A 174 -8.52 19.60 -21.15
C HIS A 174 -9.69 19.19 -22.05
N VAL A 175 -10.92 19.61 -21.76
CA VAL A 175 -12.10 19.31 -22.60
C VAL A 175 -12.33 20.39 -23.66
N VAL A 176 -12.06 21.67 -23.34
CA VAL A 176 -12.26 22.79 -24.27
C VAL A 176 -11.25 22.78 -25.43
N ARG A 177 -10.03 22.28 -25.21
CA ARG A 177 -8.98 22.23 -26.25
C ARG A 177 -9.22 21.12 -27.29
N PHE A 178 -9.97 20.08 -26.96
CA PHE A 178 -10.36 19.03 -27.92
C PHE A 178 -11.62 19.38 -28.70
N ALA A 179 -12.56 20.15 -28.12
CA ALA A 179 -13.77 20.55 -28.81
C ALA A 179 -13.56 21.64 -29.90
N THR A 180 -12.50 22.44 -29.79
CA THR A 180 -12.26 23.55 -30.74
C THR A 180 -11.55 23.09 -32.03
N THR A 181 -10.91 21.91 -32.03
CA THR A 181 -10.11 21.43 -33.19
C THR A 181 -10.92 20.56 -34.16
N GLN A 182 -12.16 20.18 -33.83
CA GLN A 182 -13.00 19.31 -34.68
C GLN A 182 -14.11 20.04 -35.47
N SER A 183 -14.35 21.33 -35.24
CA SER A 183 -15.45 22.06 -35.89
C SER A 183 -15.06 22.87 -37.14
N SER A 184 -13.85 22.70 -37.69
CA SER A 184 -13.41 23.46 -38.88
C SER A 184 -13.03 22.62 -40.12
N GLU A 185 -13.27 21.31 -40.13
CA GLU A 185 -12.84 20.44 -41.25
C GLU A 185 -13.91 19.43 -41.73
N SER A 186 -15.17 19.88 -41.87
CA SER A 186 -16.21 19.07 -42.56
C SER A 186 -17.29 19.92 -43.22
N THR A 187 -16.90 20.88 -44.07
CA THR A 187 -17.82 21.43 -45.08
C THR A 187 -17.03 21.93 -46.29
N ALA A 188 -16.33 21.04 -46.97
CA ALA A 188 -15.92 21.28 -48.35
C ALA A 188 -15.87 19.94 -49.10
N THR A 189 -16.56 19.90 -50.23
CA THR A 189 -16.42 18.94 -51.34
C THR A 189 -17.37 17.74 -51.32
N GLY A 190 -18.45 17.89 -52.08
CA GLY A 190 -19.40 16.84 -52.45
C GLY A 190 -20.47 17.37 -53.42
N ALA A 191 -20.06 18.01 -54.52
CA ALA A 191 -20.79 17.95 -55.80
C ALA A 191 -20.71 16.48 -56.29
N ASP A 192 -21.65 15.85 -56.97
CA ASP A 192 -22.54 16.26 -58.05
C ASP A 192 -23.56 15.11 -58.23
N GLU A 193 -24.82 15.41 -58.57
CA GLU A 193 -25.52 14.85 -59.76
C GLU A 193 -27.05 15.06 -59.69
N ALA A 194 -27.54 15.67 -60.78
CA ALA A 194 -28.86 15.53 -61.42
C ALA A 194 -30.11 15.86 -60.56
N GLY A 195 -30.86 16.95 -60.79
CA GLY A 195 -31.25 17.52 -62.07
C GLY A 195 -32.62 16.98 -62.49
N LYS A 196 -33.70 17.73 -62.21
CA LYS A 196 -34.87 17.99 -63.09
C LYS A 196 -36.10 18.48 -62.29
N LEU A 197 -36.65 19.60 -62.76
CA LEU A 197 -38.08 19.90 -62.97
C LEU A 197 -38.99 19.78 -61.73
N GLY A 198 -39.68 20.79 -61.22
CA GLY A 198 -40.38 21.88 -61.89
C GLY A 198 -41.72 22.06 -61.15
N GLU A 199 -42.11 23.33 -60.98
CA GLU A 199 -43.45 23.82 -60.64
C GLU A 199 -44.08 23.61 -59.23
N SER A 200 -44.44 24.76 -58.66
CA SER A 200 -45.50 25.06 -57.68
C SER A 200 -46.91 24.70 -58.26
N PRO A 201 -48.08 24.98 -57.61
CA PRO A 201 -48.35 25.61 -56.32
C PRO A 201 -49.48 24.93 -55.48
N GLU A 202 -49.80 25.57 -54.35
CA GLU A 202 -51.14 25.74 -53.73
C GLU A 202 -52.17 24.59 -53.74
N SER A 203 -52.54 24.13 -52.54
CA SER A 203 -53.80 24.49 -51.84
C SER A 203 -53.95 23.68 -50.56
#